data_AF-A0A978S582-F1
#
_entry.id   AF-A0A978S582-F1
#
_cell.length_a   1.000
_cell.length_b   1.000
_cell.length_c   1.000
_cell.angle_alpha   90.00
_cell.angle_beta   90.00
_cell.angle_gamma   90.00
#
_symmetry.space_group_name_H-M   'P 1'
#
loop_
_entity.id
_entity.type
_entity.pdbx_description
1 polymer ?
#
loop_
_entity_poly.entity_id
_entity_poly.type
_entity_poly.pdbx_seq_one_letter_code
_entity_poly.pdbx_strand_id
1 'polypeptide(L)'
;MAYKILSLDGGGVRGVLAARMLVHLEQQLNQPLHEYFDLIAGTSTGAMLAAAIACGIPAHQIVQLYRNKAQIVFPYESGWNFQRLPLILRYGPWAPKFSEIGLIEVIKELLGDKKIGEIAQPRLLITSYDTIEREPIIFKSWGDKFAAVPLWEACVCSTAAPTFFPAHKLEVAGKIYSAIDGGLAANNPTACAVAAALRLGNQISELRVLSVGTGDPTRVIPWESASKWGSIQWIWKGRVVKVMTDAPSDIYDYITKQVIGDDVRYLRLQFPLDRKLTNKRLSDDMDDASPENIANLIEAADAYIQLPEIRESLARLLAISQAQLTE
;
A
#
# COMPACT_ATOMS: atom_id res chain seq x y z
N MET A 1 12.02 -0.40 25.75
CA MET A 1 10.72 0.12 25.24
C MET A 1 10.39 -0.66 23.97
N ALA A 2 9.11 -0.87 23.65
CA ALA A 2 8.75 -1.60 22.43
C ALA A 2 9.06 -0.78 21.17
N TYR A 3 9.61 -1.41 20.13
CA TYR A 3 9.84 -0.82 18.82
C TYR A 3 8.62 -1.08 17.92
N LYS A 4 7.90 -0.02 17.56
CA LYS A 4 6.59 -0.08 16.92
C LYS A 4 6.71 0.09 15.41
N ILE A 5 6.16 -0.85 14.67
CA ILE A 5 6.21 -0.91 13.21
C ILE A 5 4.78 -0.78 12.66
N LEU A 6 4.57 0.16 11.74
CA LEU A 6 3.40 0.21 10.89
C LEU A 6 3.77 -0.27 9.50
N SER A 7 3.02 -1.21 8.94
CA SER A 7 3.24 -1.77 7.61
C SER A 7 1.97 -1.66 6.78
N LEU A 8 2.07 -1.07 5.58
CA LEU A 8 0.93 -0.73 4.74
C LEU A 8 1.04 -1.44 3.38
N ASP A 9 0.08 -2.32 3.09
CA ASP A 9 0.09 -3.12 1.87
C ASP A 9 -0.23 -2.27 0.62
N GLY A 10 0.19 -2.76 -0.55
CA GLY A 10 -0.25 -2.25 -1.85
C GLY A 10 -1.70 -2.60 -2.18
N GLY A 11 -2.26 -1.98 -3.22
CA GLY A 11 -3.64 -2.28 -3.64
C GLY A 11 -4.37 -1.23 -4.49
N GLY A 12 -3.69 -0.22 -5.01
CA GLY A 12 -4.29 0.86 -5.81
C GLY A 12 -5.32 1.68 -5.02
N VAL A 13 -6.49 1.94 -5.62
CA VAL A 13 -7.56 2.75 -5.00
C VAL A 13 -8.08 2.16 -3.68
N ARG A 14 -7.92 0.85 -3.46
CA ARG A 14 -8.29 0.17 -2.21
C ARG A 14 -7.47 0.65 -1.01
N GLY A 15 -6.37 1.38 -1.23
CA GLY A 15 -5.63 2.08 -0.18
C GLY A 15 -6.49 3.03 0.66
N VAL A 16 -7.67 3.44 0.17
CA VAL A 16 -8.65 4.20 0.97
C VAL A 16 -9.14 3.42 2.21
N LEU A 17 -9.18 2.08 2.16
CA LEU A 17 -9.48 1.23 3.31
C LEU A 17 -8.46 1.43 4.42
N ALA A 18 -7.17 1.28 4.06
CA ALA A 18 -6.06 1.50 4.97
C ALA A 18 -6.08 2.93 5.51
N ALA A 19 -6.22 3.93 4.64
CA ALA A 19 -6.29 5.33 5.06
C ALA A 19 -7.44 5.57 6.06
N ARG A 20 -8.62 4.97 5.84
CA ARG A 20 -9.73 5.10 6.76
C ARG A 20 -9.48 4.42 8.09
N MET A 21 -8.93 3.20 8.10
CA MET A 21 -8.53 2.52 9.34
C MET A 21 -7.49 3.33 10.12
N LEU A 22 -6.55 3.99 9.43
CA LEU A 22 -5.57 4.88 10.06
C LEU A 22 -6.21 6.12 10.70
N VAL A 23 -7.32 6.65 10.17
CA VAL A 23 -8.07 7.73 10.84
C VAL A 23 -8.60 7.28 12.20
N HIS A 24 -9.18 6.08 12.28
CA HIS A 24 -9.65 5.53 13.56
C HIS A 24 -8.49 5.29 14.53
N LEU A 25 -7.35 4.86 14.01
CA LEU A 25 -6.14 4.67 14.81
C LEU A 25 -5.61 5.99 15.39
N GLU A 26 -5.56 7.07 14.59
CA GLU A 26 -5.19 8.42 15.06
C GLU A 26 -6.12 8.88 16.20
N GLN A 27 -7.43 8.65 16.04
CA GLN A 27 -8.43 9.01 17.04
C GLN A 27 -8.26 8.23 18.35
N GLN A 28 -8.07 6.91 18.27
CA GLN A 28 -7.87 6.05 19.44
C GLN A 28 -6.56 6.35 20.19
N LEU A 29 -5.49 6.67 19.44
CA LEU A 29 -4.21 7.02 20.04
C LEU A 29 -4.15 8.45 20.59
N ASN A 30 -5.09 9.30 20.17
CA ASN A 30 -5.14 10.74 20.45
C ASN A 30 -3.77 11.44 20.19
N GLN A 31 -3.05 10.99 19.16
CA GLN A 31 -1.77 11.56 18.74
C GLN A 31 -1.49 11.21 17.27
N PRO A 32 -0.66 12.00 16.56
CA PRO A 32 -0.27 11.69 15.19
C PRO A 32 0.48 10.35 15.07
N LEU A 33 0.19 9.56 14.03
CA LEU A 33 0.82 8.24 13.86
C LEU A 33 2.35 8.29 13.71
N HIS A 34 2.87 9.38 13.15
CA HIS A 34 4.30 9.59 12.96
C HIS A 34 5.08 9.81 14.27
N GLU A 35 4.39 10.24 15.33
CA GLU A 35 4.96 10.34 16.68
C GLU A 35 4.83 9.02 17.44
N TYR A 36 3.89 8.16 17.04
CA TYR A 36 3.62 6.89 17.72
C TYR A 36 4.50 5.73 17.23
N PHE A 37 4.72 5.60 15.91
CA PHE A 37 5.48 4.51 15.31
C PHE A 37 6.98 4.86 15.17
N ASP A 38 7.86 3.86 15.26
CA ASP A 38 9.31 4.03 15.08
C ASP A 38 9.75 3.73 13.64
N LEU A 39 8.99 2.90 12.94
CA LEU A 39 9.20 2.53 11.54
C LEU A 39 7.85 2.42 10.82
N ILE A 40 7.73 3.09 9.68
CA ILE A 40 6.60 2.95 8.77
C ILE A 40 7.11 2.36 7.45
N ALA A 41 6.47 1.29 6.99
CA ALA A 41 6.78 0.63 5.74
C ALA A 41 5.57 0.64 4.80
N GLY A 42 5.80 0.80 3.50
CA GLY A 42 4.73 0.85 2.53
C GLY A 42 5.11 0.36 1.14
N THR A 43 4.12 -0.18 0.44
CA THR A 43 4.25 -0.64 -0.95
C THR A 43 3.13 -0.08 -1.81
N SER A 44 3.44 0.39 -3.03
CA SER A 44 2.45 0.94 -3.95
C SER A 44 1.65 2.06 -3.29
N THR A 45 0.33 1.97 -3.33
CA THR A 45 -0.58 2.83 -2.57
C THR A 45 -0.18 2.96 -1.09
N GLY A 46 0.25 1.87 -0.44
CA GLY A 46 0.76 1.86 0.92
C GLY A 46 2.06 2.66 1.09
N ALA A 47 2.89 2.80 0.05
CA ALA A 47 4.06 3.67 0.06
C ALA A 47 3.66 5.14 0.11
N MET A 48 2.63 5.54 -0.66
CA MET A 48 2.05 6.88 -0.59
C MET A 48 1.48 7.16 0.80
N LEU A 49 0.72 6.23 1.39
CA LEU A 49 0.24 6.38 2.77
C LEU A 49 1.41 6.48 3.76
N ALA A 50 2.40 5.58 3.67
CA ALA A 50 3.55 5.54 4.58
C ALA A 50 4.35 6.84 4.54
N ALA A 51 4.63 7.34 3.34
CA ALA A 51 5.31 8.61 3.12
C ALA A 51 4.52 9.80 3.67
N ALA A 52 3.21 9.85 3.43
CA ALA A 52 2.34 10.92 3.91
C ALA A 52 2.29 10.93 5.44
N ILE A 53 2.07 9.77 6.06
CA ILE A 53 2.07 9.65 7.52
C ILE A 53 3.44 10.05 8.07
N ALA A 54 4.55 9.54 7.52
CA ALA A 54 5.90 9.91 8.00
C ALA A 54 6.21 11.41 7.85
N CYS A 55 5.54 12.11 6.93
CA CYS A 55 5.60 13.57 6.79
C CYS A 55 4.71 14.33 7.78
N GLY A 56 3.97 13.65 8.66
CA GLY A 56 3.03 14.24 9.59
C GLY A 56 1.69 14.63 8.97
N ILE A 57 1.38 14.13 7.76
CA ILE A 57 0.09 14.39 7.11
C ILE A 57 -0.98 13.55 7.81
N PRO A 58 -2.06 14.16 8.33
CA PRO A 58 -3.13 13.42 8.99
C PRO A 58 -3.83 12.42 8.05
N ALA A 59 -4.16 11.23 8.54
CA ALA A 59 -4.78 10.18 7.74
C ALA A 59 -6.09 10.63 7.07
N HIS A 60 -6.84 11.52 7.70
CA HIS A 60 -8.10 12.04 7.13
C HIS A 60 -7.88 12.83 5.84
N GLN A 61 -6.75 13.53 5.70
CA GLN A 61 -6.41 14.24 4.46
C GLN A 61 -6.12 13.25 3.33
N ILE A 62 -5.51 12.12 3.64
CA ILE A 62 -5.26 11.03 2.68
C ILE A 62 -6.60 10.43 2.20
N VAL A 63 -7.58 10.24 3.09
CA VAL A 63 -8.93 9.81 2.70
C VAL A 63 -9.58 10.82 1.75
N GLN A 64 -9.45 12.12 2.00
CA GLN A 64 -9.96 13.16 1.10
C GLN A 64 -9.25 13.16 -0.26
N LEU A 65 -7.95 12.87 -0.28
CA LEU A 65 -7.19 12.71 -1.52
C LEU A 65 -7.81 11.59 -2.39
N TYR A 66 -8.09 10.42 -1.82
CA TYR A 66 -8.77 9.34 -2.57
C TYR A 66 -10.14 9.79 -3.09
N ARG A 67 -10.97 10.40 -2.25
CA ARG A 67 -12.31 10.86 -2.65
C ARG A 67 -12.28 11.86 -3.80
N ASN A 68 -11.32 12.79 -3.77
CA ASN A 68 -11.33 13.94 -4.66
C ASN A 68 -10.42 13.78 -5.88
N LYS A 69 -9.41 12.91 -5.80
CA LYS A 69 -8.32 12.85 -6.79
C LYS A 69 -8.09 11.44 -7.37
N ALA A 70 -8.75 10.39 -6.88
CA ALA A 70 -8.57 9.04 -7.44
C ALA A 70 -8.90 8.97 -8.94
N GLN A 71 -9.87 9.74 -9.43
CA GLN A 71 -10.21 9.82 -10.86
C GLN A 71 -9.16 10.58 -11.70
N ILE A 72 -8.24 11.34 -11.09
CA ILE A 72 -7.10 11.92 -11.83
C ILE A 72 -6.07 10.82 -12.13
N VAL A 73 -5.86 9.90 -11.18
CA VAL A 73 -4.96 8.74 -11.32
C VAL A 73 -5.57 7.65 -12.20
N PHE A 74 -6.87 7.39 -12.02
CA PHE A 74 -7.65 6.38 -12.73
C PHE A 74 -8.82 7.01 -13.48
N PRO A 75 -8.57 7.76 -14.57
CA PRO A 75 -9.59 8.56 -15.26
C PRO A 75 -10.66 7.74 -15.99
N TYR A 76 -10.45 6.44 -16.16
CA TYR A 76 -11.40 5.58 -16.85
C TYR A 76 -11.30 4.11 -16.46
N GLU A 77 -12.46 3.44 -16.47
CA GLU A 77 -12.54 2.00 -16.17
C GLU A 77 -12.30 1.14 -17.41
N SER A 78 -12.75 1.58 -18.58
CA SER A 78 -12.68 0.80 -19.82
C SER A 78 -11.37 1.00 -20.58
N GLY A 79 -10.78 -0.11 -21.04
CA GLY A 79 -9.64 -0.09 -21.96
C GLY A 79 -9.94 0.48 -23.35
N TRP A 80 -11.21 0.74 -23.68
CA TRP A 80 -11.64 1.32 -24.96
C TRP A 80 -11.96 2.81 -24.88
N ASN A 81 -11.56 3.48 -23.78
CA ASN A 81 -11.84 4.90 -23.58
C ASN A 81 -10.99 5.77 -24.53
N PHE A 82 -11.61 6.78 -25.16
CA PHE A 82 -10.96 7.73 -26.07
C PHE A 82 -9.83 8.53 -25.40
N GLN A 83 -9.87 8.71 -24.08
CA GLN A 83 -8.79 9.33 -23.29
C GLN A 83 -7.48 8.51 -23.33
N ARG A 84 -7.51 7.25 -23.80
CA ARG A 84 -6.31 6.44 -24.07
C ARG A 84 -5.63 6.78 -25.40
N LEU A 85 -6.28 7.52 -26.30
CA LEU A 85 -5.76 7.78 -27.65
C LEU A 85 -4.33 8.37 -27.63
N PRO A 86 -3.98 9.35 -26.77
CA PRO A 86 -2.61 9.85 -26.69
C PRO A 86 -1.59 8.78 -26.29
N LEU A 87 -1.94 7.88 -25.36
CA LEU A 87 -1.09 6.78 -24.93
C LEU A 87 -0.92 5.74 -26.04
N ILE A 88 -2.00 5.41 -26.75
CA ILE A 88 -1.98 4.45 -27.86
C ILE A 88 -1.15 5.00 -29.03
N LEU A 89 -1.26 6.29 -29.33
CA LEU A 89 -0.44 6.94 -30.36
C LEU A 89 1.05 6.94 -29.98
N ARG A 90 1.38 7.06 -28.70
CA ARG A 90 2.77 7.10 -28.21
C ARG A 90 3.41 5.72 -28.06
N TYR A 91 2.66 4.73 -27.55
CA TYR A 91 3.19 3.42 -27.14
C TYR A 91 2.59 2.25 -27.92
N GLY A 92 1.70 2.51 -28.88
CA GLY A 92 1.02 1.50 -29.67
C GLY A 92 -0.22 0.88 -28.99
N PRO A 93 -0.85 -0.12 -29.62
CA PRO A 93 -2.11 -0.73 -29.13
C PRO A 93 -1.97 -1.45 -27.79
N TRP A 94 -0.73 -1.77 -27.38
CA TRP A 94 -0.39 -2.44 -26.12
C TRP A 94 0.08 -1.45 -25.04
N ALA A 95 -0.22 -0.16 -25.20
CA ALA A 95 0.09 0.86 -24.21
C ALA A 95 -0.43 0.50 -22.81
N PRO A 96 0.23 0.96 -21.73
CA PRO A 96 -0.29 0.87 -20.38
C PRO A 96 -1.73 1.38 -20.27
N LYS A 97 -2.47 0.91 -19.27
CA LYS A 97 -3.85 1.34 -19.09
C LYS A 97 -3.92 2.85 -18.88
N PHE A 98 -3.04 3.42 -18.05
CA PHE A 98 -3.01 4.80 -17.61
C PHE A 98 -1.65 5.47 -17.87
N SER A 99 -1.65 6.80 -17.88
CA SER A 99 -0.43 7.61 -17.89
C SER A 99 0.06 7.81 -16.45
N GLU A 100 1.37 7.93 -16.25
CA GLU A 100 1.93 8.31 -14.93
C GLU A 100 1.69 9.78 -14.57
N ILE A 101 1.25 10.65 -15.49
CA ILE A 101 1.12 12.09 -15.25
C ILE A 101 0.18 12.38 -14.08
N GLY A 102 -1.03 11.82 -14.08
CA GLY A 102 -1.99 12.02 -13.00
C GLY A 102 -1.53 11.43 -11.67
N LEU A 103 -0.80 10.31 -11.72
CA LEU A 103 -0.18 9.71 -10.53
C LEU A 103 0.89 10.63 -9.93
N ILE A 104 1.80 11.15 -10.76
CA ILE A 104 2.85 12.09 -10.34
C ILE A 104 2.22 13.37 -9.77
N GLU A 105 1.22 13.94 -10.45
CA GLU A 105 0.52 15.15 -10.00
C GLU A 105 -0.03 14.97 -8.57
N VAL A 106 -0.81 13.91 -8.35
CA VAL A 106 -1.46 13.65 -7.06
C VAL A 106 -0.45 13.36 -5.95
N ILE A 107 0.58 12.54 -6.22
CA ILE A 107 1.60 12.22 -5.21
C ILE A 107 2.44 13.46 -4.89
N LYS A 108 2.78 14.27 -5.90
CA LYS A 108 3.59 15.48 -5.70
C LYS A 108 2.80 16.58 -4.99
N GLU A 109 1.51 16.72 -5.26
CA GLU A 109 0.61 17.61 -4.49
C GLU A 109 0.58 17.22 -3.01
N LEU A 110 0.56 15.91 -2.70
CA LEU A 110 0.54 15.41 -1.33
C LEU A 110 1.88 15.60 -0.59
N LEU A 111 3.01 15.31 -1.24
CA LEU A 111 4.31 15.16 -0.56
C LEU A 111 5.27 16.34 -0.79
N GLY A 112 4.99 17.22 -1.74
CA GLY A 112 5.87 18.32 -2.15
C GLY A 112 7.21 17.81 -2.68
N ASP A 113 8.27 18.63 -2.54
CA ASP A 113 9.63 18.31 -3.02
C ASP A 113 10.55 17.74 -1.93
N LYS A 114 9.98 17.28 -0.79
CA LYS A 114 10.75 16.67 0.29
C LYS A 114 11.47 15.42 -0.20
N LYS A 115 12.70 15.20 0.26
CA LYS A 115 13.54 14.04 -0.06
C LYS A 115 13.46 12.97 1.02
N ILE A 116 13.76 11.74 0.64
CA ILE A 116 13.71 10.58 1.55
C ILE A 116 14.60 10.77 2.78
N GLY A 117 15.81 11.29 2.61
CA GLY A 117 16.77 11.50 3.70
C GLY A 117 16.38 12.60 4.69
N GLU A 118 15.36 13.42 4.38
CA GLU A 118 14.85 14.45 5.29
C GLU A 118 13.84 13.89 6.30
N ILE A 119 13.43 12.62 6.16
CA ILE A 119 12.54 11.93 7.10
C ILE A 119 13.36 11.28 8.23
N ALA A 120 13.63 12.03 9.29
CA ALA A 120 14.42 11.56 10.42
C ALA A 120 13.67 10.54 11.29
N GLN A 121 12.43 10.84 11.67
CA GLN A 121 11.52 9.97 12.40
C GLN A 121 10.07 10.21 11.95
N PRO A 122 9.22 9.17 11.86
CA PRO A 122 9.57 7.75 11.99
C PRO A 122 10.49 7.32 10.84
N ARG A 123 11.27 6.25 11.04
CA ARG A 123 12.01 5.67 9.91
C ARG A 123 11.02 5.24 8.82
N LEU A 124 11.35 5.49 7.56
CA LEU A 124 10.48 5.16 6.42
C LEU A 124 11.13 4.11 5.52
N LEU A 125 10.38 3.09 5.13
CA LEU A 125 10.79 2.06 4.18
C LEU A 125 9.75 1.95 3.05
N ILE A 126 10.18 2.05 1.80
CA ILE A 126 9.33 1.88 0.62
C ILE A 126 9.92 0.80 -0.29
N THR A 127 9.09 -0.11 -0.77
CA THR A 127 9.51 -1.19 -1.69
C THR A 127 9.16 -0.86 -3.14
N SER A 128 10.05 -1.21 -4.07
CA SER A 128 9.88 -1.16 -5.52
C SER A 128 10.73 -2.28 -6.14
N TYR A 129 10.73 -2.44 -7.47
CA TYR A 129 11.51 -3.47 -8.15
C TYR A 129 12.18 -2.89 -9.40
N ASP A 130 13.48 -3.15 -9.56
CA ASP A 130 14.22 -2.74 -10.75
C ASP A 130 14.20 -3.84 -11.81
N THR A 131 13.75 -3.51 -13.01
CA THR A 131 13.74 -4.44 -14.14
C THR A 131 15.06 -4.54 -14.89
N ILE A 132 15.98 -3.58 -14.71
CA ILE A 132 17.32 -3.63 -15.31
C ILE A 132 18.18 -4.63 -14.54
N GLU A 133 18.36 -4.39 -13.23
CA GLU A 133 19.18 -5.25 -12.38
C GLU A 133 18.43 -6.50 -11.90
N ARG A 134 17.10 -6.52 -12.03
CA ARG A 134 16.23 -7.61 -11.57
C ARG A 134 16.33 -7.83 -10.06
N GLU A 135 16.39 -6.73 -9.32
CA GLU A 135 16.51 -6.72 -7.86
C GLU A 135 15.45 -5.80 -7.22
N PRO A 136 15.01 -6.09 -5.98
CA PRO A 136 14.18 -5.16 -5.22
C PRO A 136 14.89 -3.84 -4.96
N ILE A 137 14.18 -2.73 -5.14
CA ILE A 137 14.59 -1.41 -4.69
C ILE A 137 13.96 -1.18 -3.31
N ILE A 138 14.79 -1.02 -2.28
CA ILE A 138 14.33 -0.68 -0.93
C ILE A 138 14.77 0.74 -0.62
N PHE A 139 13.86 1.69 -0.77
CA PHE A 139 14.06 3.07 -0.32
C PHE A 139 13.95 3.11 1.19
N LYS A 140 14.92 3.76 1.84
CA LYS A 140 14.97 3.90 3.29
C LYS A 140 15.31 5.34 3.62
N SER A 141 14.63 5.91 4.62
CA SER A 141 15.00 7.25 5.12
C SER A 141 16.33 7.27 5.88
N TRP A 142 16.90 6.09 6.16
CA TRP A 142 18.23 5.96 6.74
C TRP A 142 19.23 5.34 5.74
N GLY A 143 20.44 5.91 5.74
CA GLY A 143 21.52 5.56 4.82
C GLY A 143 21.53 6.42 3.55
N ASP A 144 22.66 6.42 2.84
CA ASP A 144 22.93 7.47 1.85
C ASP A 144 22.42 7.17 0.44
N LYS A 145 22.22 5.88 0.09
CA LYS A 145 21.97 5.44 -1.30
C LYS A 145 20.83 6.18 -1.98
N PHE A 146 19.72 6.40 -1.28
CA PHE A 146 18.52 7.04 -1.82
C PHE A 146 18.14 8.33 -1.09
N ALA A 147 19.01 8.85 -0.21
CA ALA A 147 18.70 10.00 0.64
C ALA A 147 18.31 11.25 -0.17
N ALA A 148 18.91 11.44 -1.34
CA ALA A 148 18.66 12.60 -2.20
C ALA A 148 17.42 12.47 -3.10
N VAL A 149 16.81 11.28 -3.18
CA VAL A 149 15.65 11.01 -4.05
C VAL A 149 14.43 11.74 -3.48
N PRO A 150 13.68 12.52 -4.29
CA PRO A 150 12.41 13.07 -3.90
C PRO A 150 11.44 11.98 -3.42
N LEU A 151 10.76 12.22 -2.31
CA LEU A 151 9.87 11.26 -1.69
C LEU A 151 8.69 10.90 -2.60
N TRP A 152 8.18 11.87 -3.36
CA TRP A 152 7.15 11.65 -4.37
C TRP A 152 7.63 10.68 -5.46
N GLU A 153 8.89 10.77 -5.89
CA GLU A 153 9.46 9.93 -6.96
C GLU A 153 9.62 8.48 -6.49
N ALA A 154 10.03 8.27 -5.24
CA ALA A 154 10.05 6.93 -4.64
C ALA A 154 8.65 6.29 -4.54
N CYS A 155 7.62 7.09 -4.24
CA CYS A 155 6.23 6.61 -4.23
C CYS A 155 5.74 6.27 -5.64
N VAL A 156 6.11 7.06 -6.66
CA VAL A 156 5.81 6.77 -8.08
C VAL A 156 6.49 5.47 -8.51
N CYS A 157 7.78 5.28 -8.21
CA CYS A 157 8.50 4.03 -8.43
C CYS A 157 7.77 2.83 -7.80
N SER A 158 7.28 2.99 -6.57
CA SER A 158 6.58 1.96 -5.83
C SER A 158 5.18 1.64 -6.38
N THR A 159 4.53 2.57 -7.09
CA THR A 159 3.13 2.47 -7.56
C THR A 159 3.01 2.16 -9.06
N ALA A 160 4.13 2.09 -9.78
CA ALA A 160 4.19 1.85 -11.23
C ALA A 160 3.84 0.39 -11.60
N ALA A 161 2.58 -0.01 -11.40
CA ALA A 161 2.13 -1.39 -11.57
C ALA A 161 2.13 -1.79 -13.05
N PRO A 162 2.78 -2.90 -13.44
CA PRO A 162 2.77 -3.33 -14.83
C PRO A 162 1.36 -3.54 -15.36
N THR A 163 1.17 -3.27 -16.65
CA THR A 163 -0.14 -3.18 -17.35
C THR A 163 -0.98 -1.95 -16.98
N PHE A 164 -0.82 -1.36 -15.80
CA PHE A 164 -1.52 -0.15 -15.38
C PHE A 164 -0.75 1.11 -15.74
N PHE A 165 0.50 1.22 -15.31
CA PHE A 165 1.36 2.39 -15.51
C PHE A 165 2.64 2.00 -16.27
N PRO A 166 3.29 2.96 -16.96
CA PRO A 166 4.64 2.74 -17.48
C PRO A 166 5.63 2.54 -16.33
N ALA A 167 6.73 1.82 -16.60
CA ALA A 167 7.86 1.77 -15.67
C ALA A 167 8.46 3.18 -15.50
N HIS A 168 8.82 3.53 -14.27
CA HIS A 168 9.39 4.84 -13.97
C HIS A 168 10.92 4.81 -14.07
N LYS A 169 11.48 5.75 -14.83
CA LYS A 169 12.94 5.92 -14.92
C LYS A 169 13.42 6.73 -13.72
N LEU A 170 14.09 6.08 -12.78
CA LEU A 170 14.77 6.73 -11.67
C LEU A 170 16.28 6.82 -11.96
N GLU A 171 16.90 7.94 -11.67
CA GLU A 171 18.35 8.13 -11.82
C GLU A 171 18.99 8.56 -10.51
N VAL A 172 19.94 7.77 -10.00
CA VAL A 172 20.62 8.02 -8.72
C VAL A 172 22.12 7.83 -8.88
N ALA A 173 22.90 8.88 -8.62
CA ALA A 173 24.36 8.87 -8.71
C ALA A 173 24.87 8.31 -10.06
N GLY A 174 24.22 8.70 -11.18
CA GLY A 174 24.57 8.24 -12.53
C GLY A 174 24.10 6.82 -12.88
N LYS A 175 23.48 6.10 -11.95
CA LYS A 175 22.83 4.80 -12.21
C LYS A 175 21.36 5.01 -12.57
N ILE A 176 20.94 4.38 -13.67
CA ILE A 176 19.54 4.34 -14.10
C ILE A 176 18.88 3.07 -13.56
N TYR A 177 17.69 3.23 -13.01
CA TYR A 177 16.80 2.16 -12.57
C TYR A 177 15.53 2.21 -13.43
N SER A 178 15.01 1.04 -13.79
CA SER A 178 13.71 0.89 -14.44
C SER A 178 12.72 0.34 -13.42
N ALA A 179 12.18 1.25 -12.62
CA ALA A 179 11.41 0.95 -11.44
C ALA A 179 9.95 0.61 -11.78
N ILE A 180 9.47 -0.50 -11.22
CA ILE A 180 8.07 -0.91 -11.25
C ILE A 180 7.55 -1.15 -9.84
N ASP A 181 6.23 -1.36 -9.74
CA ASP A 181 5.53 -1.51 -8.46
C ASP A 181 6.16 -2.55 -7.54
N GLY A 182 6.33 -2.15 -6.27
CA GLY A 182 6.91 -2.99 -5.23
C GLY A 182 6.07 -4.21 -4.88
N GLY A 183 4.80 -4.24 -5.28
CA GLY A 183 3.87 -5.36 -5.10
C GLY A 183 4.36 -6.65 -5.73
N LEU A 184 5.17 -6.56 -6.78
CA LEU A 184 5.81 -7.72 -7.42
C LEU A 184 6.98 -8.29 -6.61
N ALA A 185 7.53 -7.50 -5.68
CA ALA A 185 8.57 -7.93 -4.76
C ALA A 185 7.98 -8.26 -3.37
N ALA A 186 7.39 -7.26 -2.73
CA ALA A 186 6.76 -7.37 -1.43
C ALA A 186 5.53 -6.47 -1.34
N ASN A 187 4.36 -6.96 -1.78
CA ASN A 187 3.09 -6.23 -1.65
C ASN A 187 2.68 -5.99 -0.20
N ASN A 188 3.04 -6.91 0.70
CA ASN A 188 3.01 -6.75 2.14
C ASN A 188 4.45 -6.54 2.63
N PRO A 189 4.88 -5.31 2.95
CA PRO A 189 6.27 -5.03 3.31
C PRO A 189 6.62 -5.42 4.77
N THR A 190 5.73 -6.12 5.48
CA THR A 190 5.87 -6.37 6.92
C THR A 190 7.15 -7.14 7.26
N ALA A 191 7.46 -8.22 6.53
CA ALA A 191 8.68 -8.99 6.76
C ALA A 191 9.95 -8.15 6.47
N CYS A 192 9.90 -7.28 5.44
CA CYS A 192 10.99 -6.35 5.14
C CYS A 192 11.20 -5.35 6.28
N ALA A 193 10.11 -4.83 6.87
CA ALA A 193 10.15 -3.91 7.98
C ALA A 193 10.70 -4.56 9.26
N VAL A 194 10.27 -5.79 9.57
CA VAL A 194 10.80 -6.59 10.69
C VAL A 194 12.29 -6.84 10.50
N ALA A 195 12.71 -7.32 9.33
CA ALA A 195 14.13 -7.56 9.04
C ALA A 195 14.97 -6.27 9.15
N ALA A 196 14.43 -5.13 8.70
CA ALA A 196 15.06 -3.83 8.85
C ALA A 196 15.21 -3.42 10.32
N ALA A 197 14.17 -3.60 11.14
CA ALA A 197 14.22 -3.28 12.58
C ALA A 197 15.24 -4.15 13.33
N LEU A 198 15.32 -5.45 13.01
CA LEU A 198 16.34 -6.35 13.58
C LEU A 198 17.75 -5.91 13.17
N ARG A 199 17.95 -5.52 11.91
CA ARG A 199 19.24 -5.00 11.44
C ARG A 199 19.64 -3.67 12.10
N LEU A 200 18.66 -2.89 12.58
CA LEU A 200 18.90 -1.67 13.38
C LEU A 200 19.25 -1.97 14.84
N GLY A 201 19.34 -3.25 15.24
CA GLY A 201 19.78 -3.69 16.57
C GLY A 201 18.65 -4.00 17.54
N ASN A 202 17.38 -3.95 17.10
CA ASN A 202 16.25 -4.34 17.95
C ASN A 202 16.16 -5.86 18.08
N GLN A 203 15.62 -6.33 19.20
CA GLN A 203 15.36 -7.75 19.44
C GLN A 203 13.93 -8.11 19.02
N ILE A 204 13.70 -9.36 18.62
CA ILE A 204 12.36 -9.86 18.23
C ILE A 204 11.32 -9.58 19.34
N SER A 205 11.71 -9.81 20.60
CA SER A 205 10.86 -9.57 21.78
C SER A 205 10.41 -8.12 21.98
N GLU A 206 11.10 -7.17 21.38
CA GLU A 206 10.82 -5.73 21.50
C GLU A 206 9.87 -5.24 20.41
N LEU A 207 9.70 -5.99 19.32
CA LEU A 207 8.92 -5.55 18.17
C LEU A 207 7.42 -5.65 18.45
N ARG A 208 6.69 -4.60 18.07
CA ARG A 208 5.23 -4.60 17.92
C ARG A 208 4.88 -4.15 16.52
N VAL A 209 4.05 -4.92 15.81
CA VAL A 209 3.83 -4.78 14.38
C VAL A 209 2.34 -4.68 14.10
N LEU A 210 1.92 -3.56 13.52
CA LEU A 210 0.60 -3.39 12.92
C LEU A 210 0.75 -3.46 11.40
N SER A 211 0.16 -4.49 10.78
CA SER A 211 0.06 -4.62 9.32
C SER A 211 -1.37 -4.25 8.91
N VAL A 212 -1.51 -3.35 7.95
CA VAL A 212 -2.81 -2.88 7.45
C VAL A 212 -2.90 -3.20 5.96
N GLY A 213 -3.80 -4.11 5.62
CA GLY A 213 -4.03 -4.53 4.25
C GLY A 213 -5.05 -3.64 3.51
N THR A 214 -5.25 -3.94 2.22
CA THR A 214 -6.19 -3.25 1.33
C THR A 214 -7.38 -4.15 0.94
N GLY A 215 -7.71 -5.10 1.80
CA GLY A 215 -8.77 -6.10 1.63
C GLY A 215 -8.32 -7.30 0.77
N ASP A 216 -8.90 -8.48 1.07
CA ASP A 216 -8.64 -9.71 0.32
C ASP A 216 -9.60 -9.82 -0.87
N PRO A 217 -9.10 -9.90 -2.11
CA PRO A 217 -9.94 -10.13 -3.27
C PRO A 217 -10.75 -11.42 -3.14
N THR A 218 -12.04 -11.37 -3.49
CA THR A 218 -12.94 -12.54 -3.33
C THR A 218 -13.33 -13.19 -4.65
N ARG A 219 -12.95 -12.59 -5.78
CA ARG A 219 -13.19 -13.14 -7.12
C ARG A 219 -12.49 -14.48 -7.31
N VAL A 220 -13.30 -15.54 -7.28
CA VAL A 220 -12.86 -16.91 -7.58
C VAL A 220 -12.34 -17.01 -9.02
N ILE A 221 -11.21 -17.69 -9.19
CA ILE A 221 -10.69 -18.14 -10.48
C ILE A 221 -10.87 -19.67 -10.56
N PRO A 222 -11.93 -20.17 -11.21
CA PRO A 222 -12.21 -21.61 -11.27
C PRO A 222 -11.17 -22.36 -12.12
N TRP A 223 -10.87 -23.59 -11.72
CA TRP A 223 -9.93 -24.45 -12.43
C TRP A 223 -10.36 -24.72 -13.88
N GLU A 224 -11.65 -24.91 -14.15
CA GLU A 224 -12.20 -25.20 -15.47
C GLU A 224 -11.93 -24.09 -16.48
N SER A 225 -11.82 -22.85 -15.97
CA SER A 225 -11.46 -21.68 -16.76
C SER A 225 -9.94 -21.56 -16.85
N ALA A 226 -9.25 -21.53 -15.71
CA ALA A 226 -7.81 -21.29 -15.63
C ALA A 226 -6.97 -22.35 -16.37
N SER A 227 -7.40 -23.61 -16.37
CA SER A 227 -6.76 -24.71 -17.09
C SER A 227 -6.71 -24.52 -18.61
N LYS A 228 -7.54 -23.63 -19.15
CA LYS A 228 -7.63 -23.32 -20.59
C LYS A 228 -7.04 -21.95 -20.94
N TRP A 229 -6.50 -21.22 -19.97
CA TRP A 229 -5.99 -19.87 -20.18
C TRP A 229 -4.56 -19.89 -20.74
N GLY A 230 -4.35 -19.13 -21.82
CA GLY A 230 -3.04 -18.77 -22.33
C GLY A 230 -2.61 -17.37 -21.91
N SER A 231 -1.55 -16.84 -22.53
CA SER A 231 -0.98 -15.53 -22.22
C SER A 231 -2.01 -14.40 -22.24
N ILE A 232 -2.89 -14.38 -23.24
CA ILE A 232 -3.93 -13.35 -23.38
C ILE A 232 -4.89 -13.39 -22.19
N GLN A 233 -5.41 -14.56 -21.82
CA GLN A 233 -6.40 -14.68 -20.75
C GLN A 233 -5.83 -14.37 -19.37
N TRP A 234 -4.54 -14.69 -19.14
CA TRP A 234 -3.85 -14.37 -17.89
C TRP A 234 -3.52 -12.87 -17.77
N ILE A 235 -3.16 -12.22 -18.87
CA ILE A 235 -2.85 -10.78 -18.87
C ILE A 235 -4.13 -9.93 -18.89
N TRP A 236 -5.21 -10.44 -19.49
CA TRP A 236 -6.47 -9.73 -19.64
C TRP A 236 -7.01 -9.25 -18.29
N LYS A 237 -7.34 -7.95 -18.20
CA LYS A 237 -7.78 -7.27 -16.97
C LYS A 237 -6.80 -7.43 -15.79
N GLY A 238 -5.50 -7.61 -16.05
CA GLY A 238 -4.46 -7.64 -15.03
C GLY A 238 -4.54 -8.84 -14.08
N ARG A 239 -5.23 -9.94 -14.45
CA ARG A 239 -5.41 -11.12 -13.57
C ARG A 239 -4.10 -11.67 -13.03
N VAL A 240 -3.09 -11.79 -13.89
CA VAL A 240 -1.75 -12.26 -13.50
C VAL A 240 -1.10 -11.33 -12.48
N VAL A 241 -1.25 -10.00 -12.64
CA VAL A 241 -0.71 -9.01 -11.70
C VAL A 241 -1.36 -9.19 -10.34
N LYS A 242 -2.69 -9.36 -10.28
CA LYS A 242 -3.40 -9.60 -9.01
C LYS A 242 -2.90 -10.86 -8.30
N VAL A 243 -2.84 -12.00 -9.00
CA VAL A 243 -2.36 -13.26 -8.42
C VAL A 243 -0.92 -13.13 -7.93
N MET A 244 -0.07 -12.44 -8.70
CA MET A 244 1.34 -12.22 -8.34
C MET A 244 1.52 -11.24 -7.18
N THR A 245 0.56 -10.36 -6.87
CA THR A 245 0.64 -9.46 -5.70
C THR A 245 -0.06 -10.04 -4.46
N ASP A 246 -1.11 -10.86 -4.66
CA ASP A 246 -1.86 -11.50 -3.58
C ASP A 246 -1.01 -12.58 -2.91
N ALA A 247 -0.40 -13.49 -3.69
CA ALA A 247 0.36 -14.62 -3.14
C ALA A 247 1.54 -14.22 -2.24
N PRO A 248 2.38 -13.21 -2.58
CA PRO A 248 3.42 -12.75 -1.66
C PRO A 248 2.86 -12.17 -0.37
N SER A 249 1.68 -11.54 -0.41
CA SER A 249 1.09 -10.89 0.78
C SER A 249 0.83 -11.90 1.91
N ASP A 250 0.32 -13.08 1.56
CA ASP A 250 0.08 -14.20 2.48
C ASP A 250 1.38 -14.81 3.00
N ILE A 251 2.39 -14.95 2.14
CA ILE A 251 3.70 -15.47 2.55
C ILE A 251 4.38 -14.53 3.54
N TYR A 252 4.32 -13.21 3.34
CA TYR A 252 4.92 -12.25 4.27
C TYR A 252 4.17 -12.17 5.61
N ASP A 253 2.84 -12.32 5.61
CA ASP A 253 2.05 -12.50 6.84
C ASP A 253 2.48 -13.78 7.58
N TYR A 254 2.56 -14.90 6.86
CA TYR A 254 3.02 -16.18 7.42
C TYR A 254 4.42 -16.06 8.04
N ILE A 255 5.41 -15.53 7.30
CA ILE A 255 6.78 -15.34 7.80
C ILE A 255 6.78 -14.48 9.06
N THR A 256 6.02 -13.37 9.05
CA THR A 256 5.96 -12.47 10.21
C THR A 256 5.38 -13.17 11.43
N LYS A 257 4.30 -13.94 11.28
CA LYS A 257 3.71 -14.75 12.34
C LYS A 257 4.72 -15.74 12.92
N GLN A 258 5.48 -16.44 12.06
CA GLN A 258 6.50 -17.39 12.51
C GLN A 258 7.66 -16.72 13.26
N VAL A 259 8.04 -15.50 12.87
CA VAL A 259 9.16 -14.77 13.49
C VAL A 259 8.74 -14.09 14.80
N ILE A 260 7.61 -13.40 14.82
CA ILE A 260 7.14 -12.67 16.01
C ILE A 260 6.57 -13.65 17.04
N GLY A 261 5.83 -14.68 16.60
CA GLY A 261 5.44 -15.83 17.41
C GLY A 261 4.26 -15.63 18.37
N ASP A 262 3.68 -14.43 18.49
CA ASP A 262 2.46 -14.22 19.27
C ASP A 262 1.51 -13.17 18.66
N ASP A 263 0.20 -13.38 18.87
CA ASP A 263 -0.89 -12.50 18.40
C ASP A 263 -0.99 -11.19 19.22
N VAL A 264 -0.14 -11.03 20.24
CA VAL A 264 -0.12 -9.84 21.10
C VAL A 264 0.78 -8.76 20.51
N ARG A 265 1.88 -9.16 19.87
CA ARG A 265 2.86 -8.25 19.26
C ARG A 265 2.68 -8.10 17.76
N TYR A 266 1.89 -8.95 17.11
CA TYR A 266 1.55 -8.81 15.70
C TYR A 266 0.04 -8.79 15.47
N LEU A 267 -0.44 -7.75 14.77
CA LEU A 267 -1.82 -7.67 14.31
C LEU A 267 -1.86 -7.34 12.82
N ARG A 268 -2.62 -8.13 12.06
CA ARG A 268 -2.96 -7.85 10.66
C ARG A 268 -4.42 -7.41 10.56
N LEU A 269 -4.65 -6.18 10.12
CA LEU A 269 -5.97 -5.67 9.78
C LEU A 269 -6.24 -5.95 8.30
N GLN A 270 -7.02 -6.99 8.04
CA GLN A 270 -7.34 -7.45 6.69
C GLN A 270 -8.69 -8.18 6.71
N PHE A 271 -9.52 -7.95 5.70
CA PHE A 271 -10.82 -8.60 5.59
C PHE A 271 -11.20 -8.88 4.13
N PRO A 272 -12.04 -9.89 3.86
CA PRO A 272 -12.49 -10.20 2.50
C PRO A 272 -13.35 -9.07 1.93
N LEU A 273 -13.09 -8.71 0.67
CA LEU A 273 -13.91 -7.78 -0.13
C LEU A 273 -15.21 -8.45 -0.58
N ASP A 274 -15.95 -9.02 0.37
CA ASP A 274 -17.30 -9.54 0.17
C ASP A 274 -18.35 -8.54 0.67
N ARG A 275 -19.62 -8.97 0.68
CA ARG A 275 -20.74 -8.12 1.09
C ARG A 275 -21.09 -8.26 2.58
N LYS A 276 -20.37 -9.06 3.36
CA LYS A 276 -20.83 -9.45 4.71
C LYS A 276 -20.85 -8.28 5.70
N LEU A 277 -19.91 -7.34 5.59
CA LEU A 277 -19.79 -6.23 6.54
C LEU A 277 -20.89 -5.17 6.39
N THR A 278 -21.23 -4.79 5.15
CA THR A 278 -22.12 -3.64 4.88
C THR A 278 -23.24 -3.94 3.90
N ASN A 279 -23.34 -5.16 3.38
CA ASN A 279 -24.25 -5.57 2.29
C ASN A 279 -24.04 -4.81 0.96
N LYS A 280 -22.96 -4.03 0.82
CA LYS A 280 -22.61 -3.27 -0.38
C LYS A 280 -21.54 -3.98 -1.20
N ARG A 281 -21.49 -3.68 -2.50
CA ARG A 281 -20.42 -4.19 -3.38
C ARG A 281 -19.11 -3.50 -3.01
N LEU A 282 -18.10 -4.31 -2.72
CA LEU A 282 -16.69 -3.90 -2.64
C LEU A 282 -15.98 -4.40 -3.91
N SER A 283 -15.26 -3.53 -4.60
CA SER A 283 -14.57 -3.91 -5.83
C SER A 283 -13.19 -4.52 -5.55
N ASP A 284 -12.93 -5.69 -6.14
CA ASP A 284 -11.60 -6.30 -6.18
C ASP A 284 -10.64 -5.63 -7.18
N ASP A 285 -11.12 -4.66 -7.96
CA ASP A 285 -10.32 -4.00 -8.99
C ASP A 285 -9.54 -2.82 -8.35
N MET A 286 -8.21 -2.82 -8.54
CA MET A 286 -7.30 -1.85 -7.93
C MET A 286 -7.43 -0.43 -8.52
N ASP A 287 -8.21 -0.29 -9.58
CA ASP A 287 -8.41 0.90 -10.39
C ASP A 287 -9.89 1.31 -10.51
N ASP A 288 -10.80 0.70 -9.73
CA ASP A 288 -12.20 1.12 -9.63
C ASP A 288 -12.31 2.38 -8.76
N ALA A 289 -11.98 3.52 -9.35
CA ALA A 289 -12.05 4.84 -8.72
C ALA A 289 -13.44 5.49 -8.81
N SER A 290 -14.49 4.70 -8.98
CA SER A 290 -15.86 5.21 -8.92
C SER A 290 -16.16 5.78 -7.52
N PRO A 291 -16.86 6.93 -7.43
CA PRO A 291 -17.22 7.51 -6.13
C PRO A 291 -18.03 6.55 -5.26
N GLU A 292 -18.87 5.71 -5.88
CA GLU A 292 -19.63 4.67 -5.19
C GLU A 292 -18.70 3.62 -4.56
N ASN A 293 -17.72 3.07 -5.30
CA ASN A 293 -16.79 2.09 -4.74
C ASN A 293 -15.96 2.69 -3.60
N ILE A 294 -15.45 3.91 -3.76
CA ILE A 294 -14.69 4.59 -2.71
C ILE A 294 -15.54 4.78 -1.44
N ALA A 295 -16.80 5.18 -1.58
CA ALA A 295 -17.72 5.33 -0.45
C ALA A 295 -17.99 3.98 0.25
N ASN A 296 -18.24 2.93 -0.53
CA ASN A 296 -18.50 1.59 0.00
C ASN A 296 -17.27 1.02 0.74
N LEU A 297 -16.06 1.26 0.23
CA LEU A 297 -14.83 0.86 0.89
C LEU A 297 -14.67 1.58 2.24
N ILE A 298 -14.89 2.90 2.28
CA ILE A 298 -14.81 3.67 3.54
C ILE A 298 -15.79 3.13 4.58
N GLU A 299 -17.03 2.85 4.17
CA GLU A 299 -18.05 2.29 5.07
C GLU A 299 -17.68 0.88 5.56
N ALA A 300 -17.09 0.05 4.71
CA ALA A 300 -16.61 -1.26 5.11
C ALA A 300 -15.45 -1.18 6.11
N ALA A 301 -14.51 -0.24 5.92
CA ALA A 301 -13.46 0.02 6.89
C ALA A 301 -14.03 0.50 8.24
N ASP A 302 -15.06 1.35 8.21
CA ASP A 302 -15.77 1.81 9.42
C ASP A 302 -16.47 0.67 10.14
N ALA A 303 -17.15 -0.21 9.41
CA ALA A 303 -17.80 -1.38 10.01
C ALA A 303 -16.76 -2.37 10.59
N TYR A 304 -15.69 -2.64 9.86
CA TYR A 304 -14.65 -3.60 10.24
C TYR A 304 -13.92 -3.18 11.53
N ILE A 305 -13.48 -1.93 11.62
CA ILE A 305 -12.70 -1.47 12.78
C ILE A 305 -13.53 -1.43 14.08
N GLN A 306 -14.86 -1.37 13.95
CA GLN A 306 -15.79 -1.35 15.08
C GLN A 306 -16.16 -2.75 15.59
N LEU A 307 -15.76 -3.82 14.90
CA LEU A 307 -15.98 -5.19 15.35
C LEU A 307 -15.31 -5.40 16.73
N PRO A 308 -16.00 -5.98 17.73
CA PRO A 308 -15.47 -6.14 19.09
C PRO A 308 -14.11 -6.82 19.14
N GLU A 309 -13.91 -7.89 18.37
CA GLU A 309 -12.68 -8.66 18.28
C GLU A 309 -11.50 -7.85 17.71
N ILE A 310 -11.79 -6.93 16.78
CA ILE A 310 -10.79 -6.04 16.18
C ILE A 310 -10.42 -4.95 17.17
N ARG A 311 -11.41 -4.34 17.85
CA ARG A 311 -11.17 -3.32 18.88
C ARG A 311 -10.35 -3.88 20.03
N GLU A 312 -10.66 -5.08 20.51
CA GLU A 312 -9.91 -5.75 21.57
C GLU A 312 -8.47 -6.05 21.13
N SER A 313 -8.28 -6.61 19.94
CA SER A 313 -6.95 -6.94 19.42
C SER A 313 -6.09 -5.69 19.20
N LEU A 314 -6.69 -4.62 18.69
CA LEU A 314 -6.01 -3.34 18.49
C LEU A 314 -5.62 -2.71 19.83
N ALA A 315 -6.50 -2.70 20.82
CA ALA A 315 -6.20 -2.21 22.16
C ALA A 315 -5.03 -2.97 22.82
N ARG A 316 -5.03 -4.30 22.70
CA ARG A 316 -3.95 -5.16 23.20
C ARG A 316 -2.61 -4.82 22.55
N LEU A 317 -2.57 -4.70 21.22
CA LEU A 317 -1.36 -4.35 20.48
C LEU A 317 -0.83 -2.96 20.87
N LEU A 318 -1.72 -1.98 20.98
CA LEU A 318 -1.38 -0.60 21.30
C LEU A 318 -1.09 -0.39 22.81
N ALA A 319 -1.37 -1.40 23.65
CA ALA A 319 -1.35 -1.30 25.12
C ALA A 319 -2.18 -0.11 25.65
N ILE A 320 -3.32 0.15 25.01
CA ILE A 320 -4.31 1.14 25.45
C ILE A 320 -5.21 0.47 26.50
N SER A 321 -5.53 1.17 27.60
CA SER A 321 -6.41 0.64 28.64
C SER A 321 -7.84 0.46 28.13
N GLN A 322 -8.57 -0.59 28.57
CA GLN A 322 -9.94 -0.85 28.13
C GLN A 322 -10.91 0.32 28.38
N ALA A 323 -10.63 1.20 29.35
CA ALA A 323 -11.46 2.37 29.65
C ALA A 323 -11.50 3.40 28.51
N GLN A 324 -10.51 3.41 27.62
CA GLN A 324 -10.44 4.32 26.46
C GLN A 324 -11.12 3.74 25.20
N LEU A 325 -11.67 2.52 25.27
CA LEU A 325 -12.39 1.88 24.17
C LEU A 325 -13.92 2.05 24.27
N THR A 326 -14.42 2.69 25.31
CA THR A 326 -15.87 2.83 25.54
C THR A 326 -16.40 4.24 25.27
N GLU A 327 -15.53 5.18 24.91
CA GLU A 327 -15.87 6.52 24.39
C GLU A 327 -15.79 6.54 22.86
#